data_AF-A0A1L3ZRR0-F1
#
_entry.id   AF-A0A1L3ZRR0-F1
#
_cell.length_a   1.000
_cell.length_b   1.000
_cell.length_c   1.000
_cell.angle_alpha   90.00
_cell.angle_beta   90.00
_cell.angle_gamma   90.00
#
_symmetry.space_group_name_H-M   'P 1'
#
loop_
_entity.id
_entity.type
_entity.pdbx_description
1 polymer ?
#
loop_
_entity_poly.entity_id
_entity_poly.type
_entity_poly.pdbx_seq_one_letter_code
_entity_poly.pdbx_strand_id
1 'polypeptide(L)'
;MTPRRIKRGRTLGWRMPENTVTVDRRTKWGNPFNLKASEHCWTALACGCKGDPAGRQRASVILFREWINNAAACRIQDCGLYAEREGERVAFATSPAITAPQPPAIEDIQAELRGRNLACWCKLCEAHQDGLPLGVQCDQCAPCHADVLLEIANR
;
A
#
# COMPACT_ATOMS: atom_id res chain seq x y z
N MET A 1 4.81 20.04 -14.61
CA MET A 1 4.13 20.04 -13.30
C MET A 1 4.57 18.83 -12.51
N THR A 2 4.76 18.95 -11.19
CA THR A 2 5.09 17.81 -10.32
C THR A 2 3.89 16.88 -10.18
N PRO A 3 4.01 15.57 -10.49
CA PRO A 3 2.95 14.59 -10.27
C PRO A 3 2.46 14.57 -8.82
N ARG A 4 1.17 14.27 -8.62
CA ARG A 4 0.53 14.26 -7.30
C ARG A 4 -0.22 12.97 -7.02
N ARG A 5 -0.25 12.57 -5.75
CA ARG A 5 -1.19 11.57 -5.24
C ARG A 5 -2.52 12.25 -4.98
N ILE A 6 -3.57 11.79 -5.64
CA ILE A 6 -4.94 12.29 -5.52
C ILE A 6 -5.77 11.33 -4.68
N LYS A 7 -6.55 11.87 -3.75
CA LYS A 7 -7.62 11.12 -3.10
C LYS A 7 -8.87 11.17 -3.97
N ARG A 8 -9.45 10.01 -4.28
CA ARG A 8 -10.74 9.91 -4.98
C ARG A 8 -11.86 10.50 -4.13
N GLY A 9 -12.71 11.31 -4.75
CA GLY A 9 -13.92 11.89 -4.16
C GLY A 9 -15.19 11.15 -4.57
N ARG A 10 -16.22 11.23 -3.73
CA ARG A 10 -17.60 10.80 -4.05
C ARG A 10 -18.61 11.92 -3.81
N THR A 11 -18.14 13.11 -3.45
CA THR A 11 -19.00 14.27 -3.24
C THR A 11 -19.61 14.69 -4.58
N LEU A 12 -20.85 15.18 -4.53
CA LEU A 12 -21.53 15.69 -5.72
C LEU A 12 -20.70 16.78 -6.38
N GLY A 13 -20.57 16.74 -7.70
CA GLY A 13 -19.75 17.68 -8.46
C GLY A 13 -18.25 17.36 -8.47
N TRP A 14 -17.76 16.40 -7.68
CA TRP A 14 -16.35 16.01 -7.76
C TRP A 14 -16.03 15.43 -9.14
N ARG A 15 -14.91 15.89 -9.68
CA ARG A 15 -14.33 15.41 -10.92
C ARG A 15 -12.89 15.01 -10.65
N MET A 16 -12.47 13.92 -11.27
CA MET A 16 -11.08 13.51 -11.21
C MET A 16 -10.25 14.57 -11.94
N PRO A 17 -9.18 15.09 -11.33
CA PRO A 17 -8.31 16.04 -12.02
C PRO A 17 -7.80 15.47 -13.33
N GLU A 18 -7.58 16.32 -14.33
CA GLU A 18 -6.98 15.90 -15.59
C GLU A 18 -5.62 15.22 -15.35
N ASN A 19 -5.18 14.42 -16.33
CA ASN A 19 -3.91 13.71 -16.28
C ASN A 19 -3.76 12.76 -15.07
N THR A 20 -4.88 12.26 -14.52
CA THR A 20 -4.90 11.37 -13.36
C THR A 20 -5.27 9.93 -13.73
N VAL A 21 -4.45 8.97 -13.30
CA VAL A 21 -4.69 7.53 -13.48
C VAL A 21 -5.20 6.93 -12.17
N THR A 22 -6.25 6.13 -12.22
CA THR A 22 -6.71 5.36 -11.05
C THR A 22 -5.76 4.19 -10.81
N VAL A 23 -5.29 4.07 -9.57
CA VAL A 23 -4.43 2.95 -9.13
C VAL A 23 -5.03 2.22 -7.94
N ASP A 24 -6.35 2.33 -7.71
CA ASP A 24 -6.99 1.63 -6.60
C ASP A 24 -6.91 0.10 -6.74
N ARG A 25 -7.26 -0.61 -5.66
CA ARG A 25 -7.09 -2.07 -5.54
C ARG A 25 -7.76 -2.91 -6.64
N ARG A 26 -8.65 -2.33 -7.45
CA ARG A 26 -9.37 -3.03 -8.53
C ARG A 26 -8.61 -2.98 -9.86
N THR A 27 -7.52 -2.22 -9.92
CA THR A 27 -6.68 -2.06 -11.10
C THR A 27 -5.46 -2.98 -11.04
N LYS A 28 -4.76 -3.18 -12.16
CA LYS A 28 -3.47 -3.90 -12.19
C LYS A 28 -2.37 -3.24 -11.34
N TRP A 29 -2.56 -1.97 -10.95
CA TRP A 29 -1.68 -1.20 -10.07
C TRP A 29 -2.07 -1.30 -8.59
N GLY A 30 -3.11 -2.07 -8.28
CA GLY A 30 -3.67 -2.20 -6.94
C GLY A 30 -2.72 -2.86 -5.96
N ASN A 31 -2.76 -2.43 -4.70
CA ASN A 31 -2.03 -3.12 -3.63
C ASN A 31 -2.73 -4.42 -3.21
N PRO A 32 -2.09 -5.61 -3.35
CA PRO A 32 -2.69 -6.88 -2.92
C PRO A 32 -2.66 -7.08 -1.40
N PHE A 33 -1.87 -6.32 -0.64
CA PHE A 33 -1.69 -6.47 0.80
C PHE A 33 -2.73 -5.68 1.60
N ASN A 34 -3.91 -6.25 1.83
CA ASN A 34 -4.98 -5.59 2.60
C ASN A 34 -4.93 -5.93 4.10
N LEU A 35 -4.16 -5.17 4.88
CA LEU A 35 -3.98 -5.43 6.32
C LEU A 35 -4.99 -4.73 7.25
N LYS A 36 -6.18 -4.36 6.76
CA LYS A 36 -7.13 -3.57 7.57
C LYS A 36 -7.63 -4.30 8.82
N ALA A 37 -7.91 -5.60 8.69
CA ALA A 37 -8.38 -6.43 9.80
C ALA A 37 -7.34 -6.47 10.93
N SER A 38 -7.81 -6.47 12.19
CA SER A 38 -6.94 -6.51 13.38
C SER A 38 -6.09 -7.78 13.44
N GLU A 39 -6.54 -8.87 12.81
CA GLU A 39 -5.81 -10.14 12.72
C GLU A 39 -4.43 -9.99 12.05
N HIS A 40 -4.23 -8.97 11.21
CA HIS A 40 -2.93 -8.65 10.60
C HIS A 40 -1.97 -7.88 11.52
N CYS A 41 -2.23 -7.79 12.83
CA CYS A 41 -1.35 -7.11 13.77
C CYS A 41 0.06 -7.71 13.81
N TRP A 42 0.19 -9.04 13.78
CA TRP A 42 1.48 -9.72 13.77
C TRP A 42 2.24 -9.49 12.47
N THR A 43 1.57 -9.50 11.31
CA THR A 43 2.19 -9.09 10.04
C THR A 43 2.72 -7.65 10.10
N ALA A 44 1.97 -6.72 10.70
CA ALA A 44 2.42 -5.34 10.83
C ALA A 44 3.63 -5.20 11.77
N LEU A 45 3.63 -5.90 12.91
CA LEU A 45 4.77 -5.96 13.83
C LEU A 45 6.01 -6.52 13.15
N ALA A 46 5.86 -7.59 12.36
CA ALA A 46 6.97 -8.18 11.57
C ALA A 46 7.55 -7.19 10.54
N CYS A 47 6.74 -6.26 10.01
CA CYS A 47 7.19 -5.17 9.15
C CYS A 47 7.77 -3.97 9.92
N GLY A 48 8.02 -4.09 11.23
CA GLY A 48 8.52 -3.01 12.08
C GLY A 48 7.49 -1.91 12.38
N CYS A 49 6.20 -2.17 12.13
CA CYS A 49 5.11 -1.22 12.38
C CYS A 49 4.36 -1.55 13.67
N LYS A 50 3.64 -0.57 14.22
CA LYS A 50 2.66 -0.85 15.29
C LYS A 50 1.55 -1.78 14.80
N GLY A 51 1.02 -2.61 15.68
CA GLY A 51 -0.16 -3.47 15.39
C GLY A 51 -1.49 -2.70 15.28
N ASP A 52 -1.49 -1.38 15.51
CA ASP A 52 -2.67 -0.50 15.43
C ASP A 52 -3.12 -0.26 13.96
N PRO A 53 -4.31 0.34 13.72
CA PRO A 53 -4.80 0.56 12.36
C PRO A 53 -3.84 1.35 11.45
N ALA A 54 -3.13 2.35 11.99
CA ALA A 54 -2.20 3.17 11.21
C ALA A 54 -0.92 2.40 10.86
N GLY A 55 -0.42 1.59 11.78
CA GLY A 55 0.74 0.73 11.57
C GLY A 55 0.45 -0.41 10.61
N ARG A 56 -0.74 -1.01 10.65
CA ARG A 56 -1.17 -1.98 9.62
C ARG A 56 -1.26 -1.35 8.23
N GLN A 57 -1.72 -0.10 8.13
CA GLN A 57 -1.71 0.62 6.86
C GLN A 57 -0.28 0.94 6.36
N ARG A 58 0.65 1.30 7.26
CA ARG A 58 2.09 1.44 6.90
C ARG A 58 2.68 0.13 6.40
N ALA A 59 2.47 -0.97 7.13
CA ALA A 59 2.95 -2.30 6.75
C ALA A 59 2.41 -2.75 5.38
N SER A 60 1.13 -2.47 5.08
CA SER A 60 0.54 -2.71 3.75
C SER A 60 1.31 -2.02 2.61
N VAL A 61 1.82 -0.80 2.84
CA VAL A 61 2.61 -0.04 1.84
C VAL A 61 4.06 -0.53 1.77
N ILE A 62 4.65 -0.94 2.90
CA ILE A 62 5.98 -1.55 2.95
C ILE A 62 6.00 -2.83 2.12
N LEU A 63 5.06 -3.75 2.39
CA LEU A 63 4.94 -5.00 1.65
C LEU A 63 4.71 -4.76 0.16
N PHE A 64 3.92 -3.75 -0.20
CA PHE A 64 3.73 -3.37 -1.60
C PHE A 64 5.03 -2.94 -2.28
N ARG A 65 5.85 -2.11 -1.62
CA ARG A 65 7.15 -1.69 -2.15
C ARG A 65 8.09 -2.87 -2.34
N GLU A 66 8.20 -3.74 -1.33
CA GLU A 66 9.02 -4.95 -1.42
C GLU A 66 8.57 -5.86 -2.55
N TRP A 67 7.25 -6.05 -2.70
CA TRP A 67 6.67 -6.87 -3.75
C TRP A 67 7.00 -6.36 -5.16
N ILE A 68 6.88 -5.05 -5.41
CA ILE A 68 7.28 -4.46 -6.69
C ILE A 68 8.78 -4.60 -6.92
N ASN A 69 9.62 -4.31 -5.92
CA ASN A 69 11.08 -4.32 -6.07
C ASN A 69 11.66 -5.73 -6.29
N ASN A 70 11.08 -6.75 -5.65
CA ASN A 70 11.54 -8.13 -5.80
C ASN A 70 11.01 -8.81 -7.07
N ALA A 71 10.09 -8.16 -7.80
CA ALA A 71 9.53 -8.65 -9.06
C ALA A 71 9.03 -10.10 -9.00
N ALA A 72 8.43 -10.51 -7.87
CA ALA A 72 8.03 -11.90 -7.65
C ALA A 72 6.67 -12.01 -6.96
N ALA A 73 5.85 -12.96 -7.42
CA ALA A 73 4.72 -13.45 -6.63
C ALA A 73 5.20 -13.94 -5.27
N CYS A 74 4.45 -13.64 -4.21
CA CYS A 74 4.85 -14.01 -2.86
C CYS A 74 3.67 -14.48 -2.01
N ARG A 75 3.96 -15.36 -1.06
CA ARG A 75 3.03 -15.78 -0.02
C ARG A 75 3.61 -15.44 1.35
N ILE A 76 2.91 -14.59 2.09
CA ILE A 76 3.23 -14.24 3.47
C ILE A 76 2.39 -15.14 4.36
N GLN A 77 3.04 -15.88 5.25
CA GLN A 77 2.38 -16.81 6.16
C GLN A 77 3.17 -16.90 7.48
N ASP A 78 2.59 -17.62 8.44
CA ASP A 78 3.23 -17.93 9.73
C ASP A 78 3.72 -16.73 10.55
N CYS A 79 3.06 -15.57 10.40
CA CYS A 79 3.31 -14.38 11.21
C CYS A 79 2.47 -14.48 12.50
N GLY A 80 3.08 -14.73 13.65
CA GLY A 80 2.32 -14.86 14.89
C GLY A 80 3.13 -15.21 16.13
N LEU A 81 2.41 -15.43 17.22
CA LEU A 81 2.91 -15.97 18.48
C LEU A 81 2.70 -17.47 18.51
N TYR A 82 3.76 -18.19 18.88
CA TYR A 82 3.81 -19.64 18.95
C TYR A 82 4.29 -20.07 20.33
N ALA A 83 3.75 -21.17 20.82
CA ALA A 83 4.20 -21.82 22.05
C ALA A 83 4.75 -23.20 21.73
N GLU A 84 5.66 -23.68 22.57
CA GLU A 84 6.06 -25.09 22.58
C GLU A 84 5.25 -25.82 23.66
N ARG A 85 4.63 -26.94 23.30
CA ARG A 85 3.88 -27.80 24.23
C ARG A 85 4.16 -29.25 23.87
N GLU A 86 4.67 -30.01 24.84
CA GLU A 86 4.99 -31.44 24.65
C GLU A 86 5.94 -31.71 23.45
N GLY A 87 6.83 -30.75 23.16
CA GLY A 87 7.76 -30.83 22.02
C GLY A 87 7.18 -30.39 20.67
N GLU A 88 5.91 -29.97 20.62
CA GLU A 88 5.28 -29.46 19.40
C GLU A 88 5.14 -27.94 19.39
N ARG A 89 5.37 -27.32 18.23
CA ARG A 89 5.13 -25.88 18.01
C ARG A 89 3.66 -25.63 17.69
N VAL A 90 2.95 -25.00 18.62
CA VAL A 90 1.51 -24.70 18.51
C VAL A 90 1.31 -23.20 18.30
N ALA A 91 0.49 -22.82 17.33
CA ALA A 91 0.11 -21.43 17.12
C ALA A 91 -0.81 -20.97 18.26
N PHE A 92 -0.44 -19.88 18.95
CA PHE A 92 -1.31 -19.23 19.92
C PHE A 92 -2.20 -18.18 19.24
N ALA A 93 -1.60 -17.35 18.38
CA ALA A 93 -2.30 -16.37 17.56
C ALA A 93 -1.45 -16.03 16.33
N THR A 94 -2.05 -16.11 15.14
CA THR A 94 -1.36 -15.82 13.87
C THR A 94 -2.17 -14.87 13.01
N SER A 95 -1.48 -14.12 12.15
CA SER A 95 -2.11 -13.36 11.08
C SER A 95 -2.52 -14.30 9.93
N PRO A 96 -3.64 -14.01 9.24
CA PRO A 96 -4.04 -14.74 8.04
C PRO A 96 -2.95 -14.68 6.98
N ALA A 97 -2.77 -15.78 6.25
CA ALA A 97 -1.86 -15.83 5.12
C ALA A 97 -2.33 -14.90 4.00
N ILE A 98 -1.37 -14.28 3.30
CA ILE A 98 -1.62 -13.37 2.19
C ILE A 98 -0.88 -13.89 0.97
N THR A 99 -1.57 -14.01 -0.16
CA THR A 99 -0.95 -14.32 -1.44
C THR A 99 -1.01 -13.07 -2.32
N ALA A 100 0.15 -12.64 -2.82
CA ALA A 100 0.25 -11.60 -3.85
C ALA A 100 0.66 -12.25 -5.18
N PRO A 101 0.02 -11.87 -6.31
CA PRO A 101 0.35 -12.41 -7.63
C PRO A 101 1.69 -11.86 -8.11
N GLN A 102 2.07 -12.15 -9.36
CA GLN A 102 3.20 -11.49 -9.99
C GLN A 102 2.98 -9.96 -10.03
N PRO A 103 3.94 -9.15 -9.57
CA PRO A 103 3.83 -7.68 -9.68
C PRO A 103 3.90 -7.22 -11.13
N PRO A 104 3.32 -6.05 -11.46
CA PRO A 104 3.58 -5.41 -12.73
C PRO A 104 5.08 -5.10 -12.88
N ALA A 105 5.58 -5.15 -14.11
CA ALA A 105 6.96 -4.81 -14.39
C ALA A 105 7.23 -3.32 -14.13
N ILE A 106 8.46 -2.99 -13.72
CA ILE A 106 8.86 -1.59 -13.47
C ILE A 106 8.75 -0.78 -14.77
N GLU A 107 9.05 -1.40 -15.90
CA GLU A 107 8.96 -0.81 -17.24
C GLU A 107 7.52 -0.41 -17.57
N ASP A 108 6.54 -1.26 -17.24
CA ASP A 108 5.11 -0.95 -17.43
C ASP A 108 4.67 0.22 -16.53
N ILE A 109 5.13 0.23 -15.27
CA ILE A 109 4.87 1.32 -14.33
C ILE A 109 5.40 2.64 -14.91
N GLN A 110 6.63 2.65 -15.41
CA GLN A 110 7.24 3.85 -15.99
C GLN A 110 6.56 4.26 -17.30
N ALA A 111 6.29 3.33 -18.20
CA ALA A 111 5.67 3.61 -19.49
C ALA A 111 4.27 4.21 -19.35
N GLU A 112 3.46 3.69 -18.42
CA GLU A 112 2.05 4.09 -18.30
C GLU A 112 1.80 5.20 -17.27
N LEU A 113 2.62 5.33 -16.23
CA LEU A 113 2.35 6.22 -15.10
C LEU A 113 3.29 7.43 -15.00
N ARG A 114 4.40 7.47 -15.76
CA ARG A 114 5.34 8.60 -15.71
C ARG A 114 4.65 9.92 -16.06
N GLY A 115 4.87 10.95 -15.25
CA GLY A 115 4.26 12.26 -15.40
C GLY A 115 2.76 12.34 -15.11
N ARG A 116 2.10 11.23 -14.70
CA ARG A 116 0.66 11.20 -14.35
C ARG A 116 0.45 11.44 -12.86
N ASN A 117 -0.67 12.08 -12.51
CA ASN A 117 -1.19 12.04 -11.15
C ASN A 117 -1.77 10.64 -10.87
N LEU A 118 -1.67 10.14 -9.64
CA LEU A 118 -2.20 8.81 -9.29
C LEU A 118 -3.31 8.91 -8.24
N ALA A 119 -4.48 8.36 -8.55
CA ALA A 119 -5.65 8.40 -7.70
C ALA A 119 -5.89 7.10 -6.92
N CYS A 120 -6.05 7.21 -5.61
CA CYS A 120 -6.45 6.13 -4.70
C CYS A 120 -7.49 6.62 -3.69
N TRP A 121 -8.03 5.74 -2.85
CA TRP A 121 -9.01 6.08 -1.81
C TRP A 121 -8.38 6.46 -0.46
N CYS A 122 -7.05 6.32 -0.30
CA CYS A 122 -6.37 6.65 0.95
C CYS A 122 -6.53 8.13 1.34
N LYS A 123 -6.72 8.37 2.63
CA LYS A 123 -6.99 9.72 3.17
C LYS A 123 -5.77 10.64 2.97
N LEU A 124 -6.02 11.84 2.49
CA LEU A 124 -5.12 12.99 2.57
C LEU A 124 -5.55 13.90 3.72
N CYS A 125 -4.61 14.59 4.35
CA CYS A 125 -4.91 15.63 5.33
C CYS A 125 -5.48 16.87 4.63
N GLU A 126 -5.98 17.82 5.42
CA GLU A 126 -6.61 19.05 4.92
C GLU A 126 -5.66 19.87 4.04
N ALA A 127 -4.40 20.04 4.47
CA ALA A 127 -3.37 20.75 3.70
C ALA A 127 -3.07 20.11 2.33
N HIS A 128 -3.40 18.84 2.14
CA HIS A 128 -3.16 18.09 0.90
C HIS A 128 -4.45 17.63 0.23
N GLN A 129 -5.60 18.27 0.52
CA GLN A 129 -6.89 17.86 -0.05
C GLN A 129 -6.91 17.83 -1.58
N ASP A 130 -6.17 18.72 -2.24
CA ASP A 130 -6.06 18.82 -3.70
C ASP A 130 -4.95 17.92 -4.29
N GLY A 131 -4.24 17.19 -3.44
CA GLY A 131 -3.24 16.21 -3.85
C GLY A 131 -1.86 16.44 -3.23
N LEU A 132 -1.27 15.37 -2.70
CA LEU A 132 0.08 15.37 -2.14
C LEU A 132 1.12 15.34 -3.29
N PRO A 133 2.02 16.32 -3.42
CA PRO A 133 3.07 16.29 -4.45
C PRO A 133 4.05 15.13 -4.26
N LEU A 134 4.54 14.59 -5.38
CA LEU A 134 5.65 13.63 -5.39
C LEU A 134 6.84 14.18 -4.59
N GLY A 135 7.41 13.34 -3.73
CA GLY A 135 8.57 13.66 -2.89
C GLY A 135 8.22 14.33 -1.56
N VAL A 136 6.98 14.77 -1.35
CA VAL A 136 6.56 15.37 -0.07
C VAL A 136 6.20 14.27 0.92
N GLN A 137 6.88 14.27 2.07
CA GLN A 137 6.52 13.43 3.21
C GLN A 137 5.56 14.20 4.13
N CYS A 138 4.43 13.57 4.48
CA CYS A 138 3.45 14.14 5.39
C CYS A 138 2.94 13.04 6.33
N ASP A 139 3.12 13.23 7.63
CA ASP A 139 2.71 12.34 8.71
C ASP A 139 1.19 12.32 8.93
N GLN A 140 0.49 13.41 8.58
CA GLN A 140 -0.96 13.51 8.68
C GLN A 140 -1.71 12.84 7.52
N CYS A 141 -1.05 12.66 6.37
CA CYS A 141 -1.62 11.90 5.27
C CYS A 141 -1.49 10.41 5.55
N ALA A 142 -2.52 9.63 5.22
CA ALA A 142 -2.43 8.19 5.40
C ALA A 142 -1.41 7.61 4.40
N PRO A 143 -0.59 6.62 4.78
CA PRO A 143 0.30 5.92 3.84
C PRO A 143 -0.48 5.34 2.66
N CYS A 144 0.05 5.45 1.44
CA CYS A 144 -0.59 4.89 0.25
C CYS A 144 0.43 4.24 -0.68
N HIS A 145 0.02 3.18 -1.36
CA HIS A 145 0.82 2.54 -2.39
C HIS A 145 0.98 3.41 -3.64
N ALA A 146 0.07 4.36 -3.88
CA ALA A 146 0.19 5.35 -4.95
C ALA A 146 1.45 6.21 -4.81
N ASP A 147 1.95 6.45 -3.58
CA ASP A 147 3.21 7.17 -3.37
C ASP A 147 4.41 6.35 -3.88
N VAL A 148 4.38 5.03 -3.67
CA VAL A 148 5.40 4.09 -4.18
C VAL A 148 5.39 4.07 -5.71
N LEU A 149 4.20 3.97 -6.32
CA LEU A 149 4.06 3.98 -7.78
C LEU A 149 4.51 5.32 -8.39
N LEU A 150 4.16 6.46 -7.76
CA LEU A 150 4.62 7.77 -8.20
C LEU A 150 6.14 7.86 -8.20
N GLU A 151 6.78 7.37 -7.15
CA GLU A 151 8.23 7.36 -7.05
C GLU A 151 8.85 6.49 -8.15
N ILE A 152 8.42 5.24 -8.30
CA ILE A 152 8.98 4.30 -9.29
C ILE A 152 8.78 4.80 -10.72
N ALA A 153 7.60 5.34 -11.04
CA ALA A 153 7.29 5.81 -12.38
C ALA A 153 8.13 7.03 -12.82
N ASN A 154 8.60 7.83 -11.86
CA ASN A 154 9.30 9.10 -12.11
C ASN A 154 10.77 9.10 -11.67
N ARG A 155 11.32 7.93 -11.35
CA ARG A 155 12.77 7.71 -11.27
C ARG A 155 13.40 7.65 -12.65
#